data_AF-A0A660UB92-F1
#
_entry.id   AF-A0A660UB92-F1
#
_cell.length_a   1.000
_cell.length_b   1.000
_cell.length_c   1.000
_cell.angle_alpha   90.00
_cell.angle_beta   90.00
_cell.angle_gamma   90.00
#
_symmetry.space_group_name_H-M   'P 1'
#
loop_
_entity.id
_entity.type
_entity.pdbx_description
1 polymer ?
#
loop_
_entity_poly.entity_id
_entity_poly.type
_entity_poly.pdbx_seq_one_letter_code
_entity_poly.pdbx_strand_id
1 'polypeptide(L)' 'MRELTADMVKEFARSKGADLVGIASIDRFEGAPPQMDPKQIFPRARSVIVIAVRIPRGCYRGIHEGTFWASYMVYGYK' A
#
# COMPACT_ATOMS: atom_id res chain seq x y z
N MET A 1 22.75 19.57 -3.50
CA MET A 1 21.84 18.59 -2.86
C MET A 1 21.36 17.67 -3.97
N ARG A 2 21.47 16.33 -3.85
CA ARG A 2 20.95 15.43 -4.90
C ARG A 2 19.43 15.46 -4.84
N GLU A 3 18.79 15.72 -5.98
CA GLU A 3 17.34 15.79 -6.09
C GLU A 3 16.73 14.37 -6.02
N LEU A 4 15.68 14.19 -5.22
CA LEU A 4 15.00 12.90 -5.07
C LEU A 4 14.07 12.68 -6.27
N THR A 5 14.26 11.59 -7.00
CA THR A 5 13.40 11.25 -8.15
C THR A 5 12.40 10.15 -7.81
N ALA A 6 11.33 10.07 -8.61
CA ALA A 6 10.34 9.01 -8.50
C ALA A 6 10.95 7.61 -8.68
N ASP A 7 11.94 7.47 -9.55
CA ASP A 7 12.59 6.19 -9.84
C ASP A 7 13.43 5.72 -8.66
N MET A 8 14.16 6.62 -7.99
CA MET A 8 14.89 6.29 -6.76
C MET A 8 13.96 5.77 -5.66
N VAL A 9 12.79 6.37 -5.50
CA VAL A 9 11.78 5.94 -4.51
C VAL A 9 11.23 4.55 -4.87
N LYS A 10 10.91 4.31 -6.15
CA LYS A 10 10.37 3.02 -6.61
C LYS A 10 11.41 1.91 -6.49
N GLU A 11 12.66 2.19 -6.87
CA GLU A 11 13.77 1.24 -6.75
C GLU A 11 14.02 0.88 -5.29
N PHE A 12 14.06 1.88 -4.40
CA PHE A 12 14.19 1.65 -2.97
C PHE A 12 13.02 0.80 -2.43
N ALA A 13 11.78 1.14 -2.75
CA ALA A 13 10.62 0.38 -2.28
C ALA A 13 10.66 -1.09 -2.73
N ARG A 14 11.01 -1.36 -3.99
CA ARG A 14 11.18 -2.73 -4.50
C ARG A 14 12.32 -3.47 -3.78
N SER A 15 13.45 -2.78 -3.51
CA SER A 15 14.56 -3.36 -2.73
C SER A 15 14.18 -3.73 -1.30
N LYS A 16 13.09 -3.16 -0.77
CA LYS A 16 12.54 -3.45 0.56
C LYS A 16 11.38 -4.44 0.56
N GLY A 17 11.10 -5.08 -0.57
CA GLY A 17 10.10 -6.16 -0.66
C GLY A 17 8.70 -5.72 -1.09
N ALA A 18 8.54 -4.50 -1.60
CA ALA A 18 7.30 -4.12 -2.29
C ALA A 18 7.14 -4.93 -3.58
N ASP A 19 6.03 -5.64 -3.71
CA ASP A 19 5.69 -6.36 -4.95
C ASP A 19 5.25 -5.38 -6.06
N LEU A 20 4.55 -4.30 -5.68
CA LEU A 20 4.25 -3.17 -6.57
C LEU A 20 4.46 -1.85 -5.82
N VAL A 21 4.89 -0.83 -6.57
CA VAL A 21 5.01 0.54 -6.09
C VAL A 21 4.59 1.53 -7.17
N GLY A 22 3.74 2.48 -6.79
CA GLY A 22 3.28 3.58 -7.63
C GLY A 22 3.43 4.91 -6.92
N ILE A 23 3.48 5.99 -7.69
CA ILE A 23 3.40 7.35 -7.16
C ILE A 23 2.30 8.04 -7.95
N ALA A 24 1.25 8.46 -7.25
CA ALA A 24 0.10 9.15 -7.81
C ALA A 24 0.12 10.62 -7.39
N SER A 25 -0.35 11.50 -8.27
CA SER A 25 -0.66 12.88 -7.89
C SER A 25 -1.94 12.91 -7.04
N ILE A 26 -2.05 13.90 -6.15
CA ILE A 26 -3.15 13.96 -5.17
C ILE A 26 -4.53 14.16 -5.82
N ASP A 27 -4.60 14.75 -7.01
CA ASP A 27 -5.84 14.92 -7.80
C ASP A 27 -6.51 13.59 -8.16
N ARG A 28 -5.75 12.48 -8.25
CA ARG A 28 -6.34 11.16 -8.51
C ARG A 28 -7.27 10.65 -7.40
N PHE A 29 -7.25 11.29 -6.23
CA PHE A 29 -8.10 10.96 -5.09
C PHE A 29 -9.33 11.88 -4.99
N GLU A 30 -9.57 12.75 -5.98
CA GLU A 30 -10.81 13.53 -6.03
C GLU A 30 -12.04 12.63 -6.10
N GLY A 31 -13.01 12.90 -5.23
CA GLY A 31 -14.22 12.07 -5.09
C GLY A 31 -14.01 10.79 -4.27
N ALA A 32 -12.83 10.55 -3.70
CA ALA A 32 -12.65 9.48 -2.72
C ALA A 32 -13.57 9.72 -1.50
N PRO A 33 -14.11 8.65 -0.87
CA PRO A 33 -14.81 8.78 0.39
C PRO A 33 -13.96 9.55 1.40
N PRO A 34 -14.53 10.43 2.25
CA PRO A 34 -13.74 11.27 3.16
C PRO A 34 -12.75 10.48 4.01
N GLN A 35 -13.14 9.32 4.52
CA GLN A 35 -12.30 8.45 5.35
C GLN A 35 -11.13 7.81 4.58
N MET A 36 -11.15 7.84 3.26
CA MET A 36 -10.13 7.29 2.37
C MET A 36 -9.34 8.38 1.61
N ASP A 37 -9.74 9.64 1.70
CA ASP A 37 -9.03 10.75 1.05
C ASP A 37 -7.73 11.08 1.82
N PRO A 38 -6.55 10.91 1.19
CA PRO A 38 -5.27 11.21 1.84
C PRO A 38 -5.15 12.66 2.32
N LYS A 39 -5.92 13.60 1.76
CA LYS A 39 -5.96 15.00 2.22
C LYS A 39 -6.54 15.14 3.62
N GLN A 40 -7.35 14.19 4.11
CA GLN A 40 -7.83 14.22 5.50
C GLN A 40 -6.70 13.93 6.50
N ILE A 41 -5.69 13.16 6.10
CA ILE A 41 -4.50 12.86 6.93
C ILE A 41 -3.47 13.98 6.78
N PHE A 42 -3.21 14.40 5.55
CA PHE A 42 -2.24 15.45 5.25
C PHE A 42 -2.79 16.42 4.18
N PRO A 43 -3.42 17.56 4.60
CA PRO A 43 -4.09 18.48 3.68
C PRO A 43 -3.19 19.09 2.60
N ARG A 44 -1.87 19.12 2.83
CA ARG A 44 -0.87 19.66 1.90
C ARG A 44 -0.20 18.59 1.03
N ALA A 45 -0.71 17.35 1.04
CA ALA A 45 -0.20 16.28 0.20
C ALA A 45 -0.25 16.68 -1.29
N ARG A 46 0.86 16.49 -2.00
CA ARG A 46 0.96 16.70 -3.46
C ARG A 46 1.01 15.40 -4.24
N SER A 47 1.53 14.36 -3.61
CA SER A 47 1.63 13.03 -4.19
C SER A 47 1.45 11.98 -3.10
N VAL A 48 1.08 10.79 -3.52
CA VAL A 48 0.85 9.62 -2.67
C VAL A 48 1.68 8.47 -3.21
N ILE A 49 2.57 7.94 -2.38
CA ILE A 49 3.32 6.72 -2.68
C ILE A 49 2.45 5.54 -2.29
N VAL A 50 2.10 4.70 -3.27
CA VAL A 50 1.24 3.52 -3.08
C VAL A 50 2.13 2.29 -3.14
N ILE A 51 2.03 1.43 -2.13
CA ILE A 51 2.77 0.16 -2.03
C ILE A 51 1.77 -0.97 -1.99
N ALA A 52 2.04 -2.04 -2.73
CA ALA A 52 1.30 -3.29 -2.60
C ALA A 52 2.27 -4.43 -2.29
N VAL A 53 1.81 -5.32 -1.41
CA VAL A 53 2.49 -6.57 -1.07
C VAL A 53 1.53 -7.73 -1.32
N ARG A 54 2.07 -8.85 -1.81
CA ARG A 54 1.32 -10.05 -2.09
C ARG A 54 1.06 -10.80 -0.80
N ILE A 55 -0.22 -10.99 -0.50
CA ILE A 55 -0.66 -11.89 0.58
C ILE A 55 -0.71 -13.33 0.03
N PRO A 56 -0.04 -14.30 0.67
CA PRO A 56 -0.10 -15.70 0.25
C PRO A 56 -1.54 -16.24 0.34
N ARG A 57 -2.02 -16.89 -0.72
CA ARG A 57 -3.41 -17.41 -0.80
C ARG A 57 -3.75 -18.39 0.33
N GLY A 58 -2.78 -19.15 0.82
CA GLY A 58 -2.96 -20.07 1.95
C GLY A 58 -3.48 -19.37 3.22
N CYS A 59 -3.15 -18.09 3.41
CA CYS A 59 -3.61 -17.32 4.58
C CYS A 59 -5.12 -17.13 4.63
N TYR A 60 -5.82 -17.29 3.51
CA TYR A 60 -7.28 -17.19 3.43
C TYR A 60 -7.98 -18.53 3.62
N ARG A 61 -7.27 -19.67 3.63
CA ARG A 61 -7.90 -20.99 3.73
C ARG A 61 -8.73 -21.13 5.01
N GLY A 62 -8.17 -20.75 6.16
CA GLY A 62 -8.86 -20.80 7.44
C GLY A 62 -10.08 -19.86 7.53
N ILE A 63 -10.04 -18.72 6.83
CA ILE A 63 -11.18 -17.81 6.71
C ILE A 63 -12.29 -18.47 5.88
N HIS A 64 -11.94 -19.05 4.73
CA HIS A 64 -12.90 -19.71 3.84
C HIS A 64 -13.57 -20.94 4.48
N GLU A 65 -12.85 -21.67 5.32
CA GLU A 65 -13.37 -22.86 6.02
C GLU A 65 -14.02 -22.53 7.37
N GLY A 66 -13.98 -21.27 7.81
CA GLY A 66 -14.53 -20.85 9.10
C GLY A 66 -13.76 -21.37 10.31
N THR A 67 -12.53 -21.85 10.14
CA THR A 67 -11.72 -22.50 11.18
C THR A 67 -10.76 -21.52 11.85
N PHE A 68 -9.84 -20.94 11.08
CA PHE A 68 -8.77 -20.08 11.61
C PHE A 68 -8.69 -18.72 10.91
N TRP A 69 -9.44 -17.76 11.45
CA TRP A 69 -9.58 -16.41 10.91
C TRP A 69 -8.32 -15.56 11.07
N ALA A 70 -7.53 -15.80 12.12
CA ALA A 70 -6.33 -15.01 12.40
C ALA A 70 -5.16 -15.32 11.45
N SER A 71 -5.27 -16.34 10.59
CA SER A 71 -4.21 -16.71 9.64
C SER A 71 -3.76 -15.55 8.75
N TYR A 72 -4.70 -14.70 8.31
CA TYR A 72 -4.39 -13.53 7.50
C TYR A 72 -3.56 -12.50 8.28
N MET A 73 -3.92 -12.23 9.53
CA MET A 73 -3.21 -11.22 10.33
C MET A 73 -1.83 -11.69 10.78
N VAL A 74 -1.66 -12.99 11.03
CA VAL A 74 -0.38 -13.54 11.52
C VAL A 74 0.60 -13.83 10.39
N TYR A 75 0.11 -14.31 9.23
CA TYR A 75 0.97 -14.80 8.15
C TYR A 75 0.82 -14.04 6.82
N GLY A 76 -0.20 -13.18 6.69
CA GLY A 76 -0.48 -12.46 5.45
C GLY A 76 0.34 -11.21 5.24
N TYR A 77 0.88 -10.63 6.31
CA TYR A 77 1.71 -9.43 6.29
C TYR A 77 3.20 -9.81 6.36
N LYS A 78 4.05 -9.06 5.64
CA LYS A 78 5.52 -9.18 5.66
C LYS A 78 6.14 -7.97 6.35
#